data_AF-A0A9D6N5H9-F1
#
_entry.id   AF-A0A9D6N5H9-F1
#
_cell.length_a   1.000
_cell.length_b   1.000
_cell.length_c   1.000
_cell.angle_alpha   90.00
_cell.angle_beta   90.00
_cell.angle_gamma   90.00
#
_symmetry.space_group_name_H-M   'P 1'
#
loop_
_entity.id
_entity.type
_entity.pdbx_description
1 polymer ?
#
loop_
_entity_poly.entity_id
_entity_poly.type
_entity_poly.pdbx_seq_one_letter_code
_entity_poly.pdbx_strand_id
1 'polypeptide(L)'
;MKWIQFRRMGGKAFLIISGFMLAGCQTPDLRPFRDSTAQIHSSVLEAKDLFLEEQERVKDLVPDAAKATLEKQIEVFKTNWAARVNVMESMVKYASSLASVAEAPDKSKTALEGVGQSVSELAIAAGPYAPAVEGAKDIALELIDLANRVRAVKQLKKAVLTTDKDMQRVARILSADFGIMRRELEDKQSSIRNLMDDPLSQQLQARRQVEKRVGALAEKLTENLRGQPLNNAVGGFNQDMSETQKYLEESDKWYLPHKARVELAERQLTEHVKLFRDTEAALAQWGKAHGELTRALQEGLAPDWTLLRQSADRIEKSIRKITKQDDKP
;
A
#
# COMPACT_ATOMS: atom_id res chain seq x y z
N MET A 1 2.31 -79.09 -41.23
CA MET A 1 3.60 -78.42 -40.95
C MET A 1 3.47 -76.93 -41.17
N LYS A 2 3.36 -76.13 -40.11
CA LYS A 2 3.56 -74.67 -40.14
C LYS A 2 4.20 -74.28 -38.81
N TRP A 3 5.47 -73.88 -38.88
CA TRP A 3 6.28 -73.44 -37.74
C TRP A 3 6.04 -71.96 -37.48
N ILE A 4 5.71 -71.61 -36.24
CA ILE A 4 5.49 -70.25 -35.77
C ILE A 4 6.84 -69.68 -35.34
N GLN A 5 7.30 -68.62 -36.02
CA GLN A 5 8.51 -67.87 -35.68
C GLN A 5 8.23 -66.86 -34.55
N PHE A 6 8.75 -67.13 -33.36
CA PHE A 6 8.84 -66.17 -32.25
C PHE A 6 9.99 -65.20 -32.53
N ARG A 7 9.68 -63.98 -33.00
CA ARG A 7 10.66 -62.90 -33.22
C ARG A 7 11.02 -62.23 -31.89
N ARG A 8 12.32 -62.24 -31.56
CA ARG A 8 12.99 -61.40 -30.56
C ARG A 8 12.61 -59.92 -30.76
N MET A 9 11.73 -59.37 -29.92
CA MET A 9 11.66 -57.91 -29.73
C MET A 9 12.73 -57.51 -28.71
N GLY A 10 13.88 -57.07 -29.21
CA GLY A 10 15.01 -56.66 -28.41
C GLY A 10 14.79 -55.30 -27.72
N GLY A 11 14.84 -55.29 -26.40
CA GLY A 11 15.66 -54.41 -25.54
C GLY A 11 15.56 -52.88 -25.60
N LYS A 12 14.89 -52.26 -26.57
CA LYS A 12 14.91 -50.79 -26.75
C LYS A 12 13.69 -50.05 -26.17
N ALA A 13 12.63 -50.76 -25.77
CA ALA A 13 11.43 -50.16 -25.19
C ALA A 13 11.52 -49.90 -23.67
N PHE A 14 12.55 -50.40 -22.98
CA PHE A 14 12.66 -50.29 -21.51
C PHE A 14 13.40 -49.03 -21.02
N LEU A 15 14.02 -48.25 -21.91
CA LEU A 15 14.79 -47.05 -21.55
C LEU A 15 13.97 -45.75 -21.50
N ILE A 16 12.73 -45.75 -21.99
CA ILE A 16 11.89 -44.53 -22.02
C ILE A 16 11.04 -44.37 -20.74
N ILE A 17 10.77 -45.44 -20.01
CA ILE A 17 9.93 -45.40 -18.78
C ILE A 17 10.76 -45.01 -17.53
N SER A 18 12.07 -45.29 -17.50
CA SER A 18 12.94 -44.90 -16.37
C SER A 18 13.27 -43.40 -16.31
N GLY A 19 12.97 -42.62 -17.36
CA GLY A 19 13.18 -41.16 -17.36
C GLY A 19 12.12 -40.36 -16.60
N PHE A 20 10.90 -40.89 -16.43
CA PHE A 20 9.80 -40.18 -15.76
C PHE A 20 9.79 -40.34 -14.23
N MET A 21 10.54 -41.29 -13.67
CA MET A 21 10.65 -41.45 -12.21
C MET A 21 11.75 -40.55 -11.58
N LEU A 22 12.47 -39.79 -12.41
CA LEU A 22 13.31 -38.67 -11.97
C LEU A 22 12.57 -37.32 -12.03
N ALA A 23 11.23 -37.33 -12.20
CA ALA A 23 10.38 -36.23 -11.74
C ALA A 23 10.40 -36.19 -10.19
N GLY A 24 11.62 -36.01 -9.65
CA GLY A 24 11.86 -35.82 -8.23
C GLY A 24 11.13 -34.55 -7.78
N CYS A 25 10.70 -34.54 -6.53
CA CYS A 25 10.06 -33.41 -5.86
C CYS A 25 10.71 -32.08 -6.29
N GLN A 26 10.10 -31.40 -7.26
CA GLN A 26 10.57 -30.11 -7.70
C GLN A 26 10.24 -29.12 -6.58
N THR A 27 11.25 -28.39 -6.11
CA THR A 27 11.02 -27.27 -5.19
C THR A 27 10.12 -26.26 -5.88
N PRO A 28 9.09 -25.72 -5.20
CA PRO A 28 8.29 -24.67 -5.79
C PRO A 28 9.14 -23.44 -6.10
N ASP A 29 8.83 -22.74 -7.19
CA ASP A 29 9.48 -21.47 -7.52
C ASP A 29 9.01 -20.38 -6.55
N LEU A 30 9.93 -19.88 -5.73
CA LEU A 30 9.66 -18.84 -4.72
C LEU A 30 10.12 -17.45 -5.15
N ARG A 31 10.67 -17.29 -6.35
CA ARG A 31 11.07 -15.96 -6.87
C ARG A 31 9.91 -14.97 -6.88
N PRO A 32 8.69 -15.33 -7.31
CA PRO A 32 7.57 -14.38 -7.31
C PRO A 32 7.20 -13.91 -5.89
N PHE A 33 7.33 -14.76 -4.88
CA PHE A 33 7.10 -14.40 -3.48
C PHE A 33 8.16 -13.40 -2.98
N ARG A 34 9.45 -13.70 -3.23
CA ARG A 34 10.57 -12.80 -2.92
C ARG A 34 10.41 -11.44 -3.59
N ASP A 35 10.21 -11.42 -4.90
CA ASP A 35 10.17 -10.20 -5.70
C ASP A 35 8.99 -9.32 -5.30
N SER A 36 7.81 -9.90 -5.07
CA SER A 36 6.65 -9.16 -4.58
C SER A 36 6.87 -8.61 -3.17
N THR A 37 7.55 -9.35 -2.28
CA THR A 37 7.88 -8.87 -0.93
C THR A 37 8.83 -7.67 -0.99
N ALA A 38 9.84 -7.73 -1.86
CA ALA A 38 10.78 -6.62 -2.10
C ALA A 38 10.08 -5.38 -2.68
N GLN A 39 9.14 -5.57 -3.62
CA GLN A 39 8.36 -4.48 -4.20
C GLN A 39 7.43 -3.82 -3.16
N ILE A 40 6.77 -4.62 -2.30
CA ILE A 40 5.97 -4.07 -1.18
C ILE A 40 6.87 -3.29 -0.22
N HIS A 41 8.07 -3.79 0.11
CA HIS A 41 9.03 -3.06 0.95
C HIS A 41 9.48 -1.73 0.34
N SER A 42 9.87 -1.70 -0.94
CA SER A 42 10.20 -0.45 -1.65
C SER A 42 9.06 0.55 -1.57
N SER A 43 7.83 0.05 -1.77
CA SER A 43 6.64 0.88 -1.71
C SER A 43 6.37 1.45 -0.31
N VAL A 44 6.68 0.69 0.75
CA VAL A 44 6.61 1.18 2.14
C VAL A 44 7.69 2.24 2.40
N LEU A 45 8.88 2.13 1.80
CA LEU A 45 9.88 3.20 1.91
C LEU A 45 9.39 4.49 1.27
N GLU A 46 8.86 4.41 0.04
CA GLU A 46 8.35 5.57 -0.71
C GLU A 46 7.11 6.18 -0.05
N ALA A 47 6.19 5.37 0.49
CA ALA A 47 5.00 5.87 1.18
C ALA A 47 5.33 6.76 2.40
N LYS A 48 6.48 6.54 3.04
CA LYS A 48 6.98 7.38 4.14
C LYS A 48 7.25 8.80 3.66
N ASP A 49 8.00 8.92 2.58
CA ASP A 49 8.46 10.21 2.08
C ASP A 49 7.26 11.02 1.59
N LEU A 50 6.35 10.39 0.85
CA LEU A 50 5.08 10.99 0.44
C LEU A 50 4.23 11.48 1.63
N PHE A 51 4.09 10.67 2.68
CA PHE A 51 3.34 11.07 3.86
C PHE A 51 4.00 12.25 4.59
N LEU A 52 5.32 12.25 4.73
CA LEU A 52 6.06 13.31 5.39
C LEU A 52 6.00 14.63 4.61
N GLU A 53 6.14 14.57 3.29
CA GLU A 53 5.96 15.71 2.39
C GLU A 53 4.56 16.31 2.53
N GLU A 54 3.53 15.47 2.60
CA GLU A 54 2.16 15.93 2.83
C GLU A 54 1.96 16.57 4.21
N GLN A 55 2.56 16.02 5.28
CA GLN A 55 2.48 16.66 6.59
C GLN A 55 3.19 18.02 6.62
N GLU A 56 4.34 18.16 5.95
CA GLU A 56 5.05 19.43 5.87
C GLU A 56 4.25 20.46 5.06
N ARG A 57 3.60 20.03 3.97
CA ARG A 57 2.72 20.90 3.18
C ARG A 57 1.52 21.41 3.99
N VAL A 58 0.91 20.53 4.80
CA VAL A 58 -0.23 20.89 5.66
C VAL A 58 0.20 21.78 6.83
N LYS A 59 1.48 21.74 7.24
CA LYS A 59 2.01 22.53 8.35
C LYS A 59 1.81 24.04 8.18
N ASP A 60 1.91 24.54 6.96
CA ASP A 60 1.70 25.96 6.67
C ASP A 60 0.22 26.37 6.69
N LEU A 61 -0.68 25.40 6.67
CA LEU A 61 -2.12 25.61 6.66
C LEU A 61 -2.72 25.53 8.06
N VAL A 62 -2.00 24.99 9.05
CA VAL A 62 -2.49 24.88 10.43
C VAL A 62 -2.14 26.13 11.27
N PRO A 63 -3.02 26.53 12.21
CA PRO A 63 -2.72 27.63 13.13
C PRO A 63 -1.43 27.40 13.93
N ASP A 64 -0.72 28.47 14.31
CA ASP A 64 0.54 28.38 15.05
C ASP A 64 0.44 27.55 16.34
N ALA A 65 -0.69 27.65 17.04
CA ALA A 65 -0.98 26.86 18.25
C ALA A 65 -1.03 25.34 17.98
N ALA A 66 -1.33 24.92 16.75
CA ALA A 66 -1.38 23.51 16.34
C ALA A 66 -0.05 23.00 15.74
N LYS A 67 0.84 23.89 15.28
CA LYS A 67 2.11 23.51 14.63
C LYS A 67 3.00 22.64 15.52
N ALA A 68 3.21 23.02 16.79
CA ALA A 68 4.02 22.24 17.73
C ALA A 68 3.45 20.82 17.96
N THR A 69 2.12 20.67 17.93
CA THR A 69 1.47 19.36 18.06
C THR A 69 1.68 18.52 16.80
N LEU A 70 1.55 19.13 15.62
CA LEU A 70 1.81 18.48 14.33
C LEU A 70 3.28 18.03 14.22
N GLU A 71 4.25 18.88 14.58
CA GLU A 71 5.67 18.53 14.57
C GLU A 71 5.95 17.33 15.49
N LYS A 72 5.36 17.31 16.68
CA LYS A 72 5.47 16.16 17.57
C LYS A 72 4.87 14.88 16.94
N GLN A 73 3.73 14.99 16.26
CA GLN A 73 3.12 13.85 15.55
C GLN A 73 4.03 13.35 14.41
N ILE A 74 4.66 14.25 13.66
CA ILE A 74 5.62 13.92 12.60
C ILE A 74 6.82 13.15 13.18
N GLU A 75 7.40 13.59 14.31
CA GLU A 75 8.54 12.90 14.92
C GLU A 75 8.17 11.52 15.50
N VAL A 76 6.99 11.41 16.11
CA VAL A 76 6.44 10.12 16.55
C VAL A 76 6.21 9.20 15.34
N PHE A 77 5.69 9.73 14.24
CA PHE A 77 5.51 8.99 13.00
C PHE A 77 6.85 8.49 12.46
N LYS A 78 7.86 9.35 12.32
CA LYS A 78 9.21 8.96 11.83
C LYS A 78 9.80 7.83 12.67
N THR A 79 9.71 7.94 13.99
CA THR A 79 10.21 6.92 14.94
C THR A 79 9.49 5.59 14.74
N ASN A 80 8.15 5.61 14.69
CA ASN A 80 7.37 4.40 14.51
C ASN A 80 7.55 3.82 13.10
N TRP A 81 7.78 4.64 12.08
CA TRP A 81 7.98 4.19 10.71
C TRP A 81 9.29 3.42 10.54
N ALA A 82 10.36 3.83 11.23
CA ALA A 82 11.62 3.09 11.23
C ALA A 82 11.43 1.62 11.67
N ALA A 83 10.59 1.37 12.68
CA ALA A 83 10.25 0.01 13.09
C ALA A 83 9.54 -0.78 11.97
N ARG A 84 8.59 -0.16 11.25
CA ARG A 84 7.89 -0.79 10.11
C ARG A 84 8.86 -1.16 9.00
N VAL A 85 9.80 -0.26 8.68
CA VAL A 85 10.84 -0.51 7.68
C VAL A 85 11.71 -1.69 8.07
N ASN A 86 12.20 -1.74 9.32
CA ASN A 86 13.03 -2.85 9.79
C ASN A 86 12.28 -4.20 9.74
N VAL A 87 10.98 -4.21 10.06
CA VAL A 87 10.14 -5.41 9.93
C VAL A 87 10.00 -5.82 8.46
N MET A 88 9.71 -4.89 7.55
CA MET A 88 9.60 -5.18 6.12
C MET A 88 10.92 -5.63 5.50
N GLU A 89 12.05 -5.04 5.90
CA GLU A 89 13.38 -5.48 5.49
C GLU A 89 13.63 -6.94 5.93
N SER A 90 13.27 -7.27 7.17
CA SER A 90 13.37 -8.65 7.69
C SER A 90 12.48 -9.62 6.91
N MET A 91 11.28 -9.20 6.48
CA MET A 91 10.42 -9.99 5.60
C MET A 91 11.04 -10.21 4.21
N VAL A 92 11.73 -9.21 3.65
CA VAL A 92 12.48 -9.34 2.39
C VAL A 92 13.64 -10.32 2.52
N LYS A 93 14.42 -10.22 3.60
CA LYS A 93 15.51 -11.18 3.90
C LYS A 93 14.96 -12.60 4.04
N TYR A 94 13.89 -12.77 4.81
CA TYR A 94 13.19 -14.04 4.97
C TYR A 94 12.77 -14.65 3.62
N ALA A 95 12.04 -13.88 2.80
CA ALA A 95 11.57 -14.35 1.49
C ALA A 95 12.74 -14.68 0.53
N SER A 96 13.83 -13.90 0.59
CA SER A 96 15.05 -14.15 -0.19
C SER A 96 15.79 -15.41 0.24
N SER A 97 15.86 -15.66 1.55
CA SER A 97 16.44 -16.89 2.09
C SER A 97 15.64 -18.12 1.69
N LEU A 98 14.29 -18.07 1.75
CA LEU A 98 13.45 -19.16 1.25
C LEU A 98 13.69 -19.45 -0.23
N ALA A 99 13.73 -18.41 -1.07
CA ALA A 99 14.02 -18.57 -2.50
C ALA A 99 15.40 -19.17 -2.75
N SER A 100 16.41 -18.76 -1.97
CA SER A 100 17.76 -19.33 -2.06
C SER A 100 17.82 -20.81 -1.69
N VAL A 101 17.04 -21.25 -0.68
CA VAL A 101 16.89 -22.68 -0.33
C VAL A 101 16.24 -23.46 -1.48
N ALA A 102 15.25 -22.87 -2.15
CA ALA A 102 14.53 -23.51 -3.25
C ALA A 102 15.37 -23.63 -4.54
N GLU A 103 16.20 -22.63 -4.86
CA GLU A 103 17.02 -22.56 -6.08
C GLU A 103 18.31 -23.38 -6.01
N ALA A 104 18.96 -23.40 -4.84
CA ALA A 104 20.26 -24.06 -4.66
C ALA A 104 20.23 -25.05 -3.49
N PRO A 105 19.67 -26.26 -3.69
CA PRO A 105 19.60 -27.28 -2.64
C PRO A 105 20.95 -27.61 -1.99
N ASP A 106 22.04 -27.57 -2.76
CA ASP A 106 23.39 -27.85 -2.27
C ASP A 106 23.97 -26.70 -1.42
N LYS A 107 23.34 -25.52 -1.46
CA LYS A 107 23.65 -24.35 -0.61
C LYS A 107 22.59 -24.12 0.47
N SER A 108 21.73 -25.11 0.72
CA SER A 108 20.57 -24.95 1.61
C SER A 108 20.95 -24.59 3.04
N LYS A 109 22.12 -25.03 3.53
CA LYS A 109 22.57 -24.74 4.90
C LYS A 109 22.67 -23.23 5.16
N THR A 110 23.49 -22.52 4.38
CA THR A 110 23.67 -21.06 4.54
C THR A 110 22.36 -20.30 4.31
N ALA A 111 21.54 -20.75 3.36
CA ALA A 111 20.25 -20.14 3.11
C ALA A 111 19.28 -20.34 4.29
N LEU A 112 19.24 -21.51 4.92
CA LEU A 112 18.44 -21.80 6.12
C LEU A 112 18.93 -21.05 7.36
N GLU A 113 20.24 -20.93 7.54
CA GLU A 113 20.83 -20.06 8.57
C GLU A 113 20.34 -18.61 8.37
N GLY A 114 20.29 -18.14 7.12
CA GLY A 114 19.69 -16.86 6.75
C GLY A 114 18.19 -16.75 7.08
N VAL A 115 17.40 -17.82 6.90
CA VAL A 115 15.99 -17.84 7.33
C VAL A 115 15.91 -17.67 8.85
N GLY A 116 16.68 -18.46 9.61
CA GLY A 116 16.71 -18.38 11.07
C GLY A 116 17.13 -16.99 11.57
N GLN A 117 18.19 -16.44 10.99
CA GLN A 117 18.64 -15.08 11.31
C GLN A 117 17.57 -14.04 10.98
N SER A 118 16.91 -14.13 9.81
CA SER A 118 15.85 -13.18 9.43
C SER A 118 14.65 -13.23 10.38
N VAL A 119 14.29 -14.42 10.88
CA VAL A 119 13.24 -14.59 11.88
C VAL A 119 13.66 -13.98 13.23
N SER A 120 14.93 -14.15 13.62
CA SER A 120 15.48 -13.50 14.81
C SER A 120 15.54 -11.97 14.66
N GLU A 121 15.93 -11.46 13.49
CA GLU A 121 15.94 -10.03 13.17
C GLU A 121 14.53 -9.47 13.21
N LEU A 122 13.54 -10.21 12.68
CA LEU A 122 12.13 -9.85 12.77
C LEU A 122 11.67 -9.73 14.24
N ALA A 123 12.12 -10.64 15.10
CA ALA A 123 11.83 -10.61 16.53
C ALA A 123 12.32 -9.32 17.20
N ILE A 124 13.53 -8.89 16.84
CA ILE A 124 14.18 -7.69 17.38
C ILE A 124 13.58 -6.42 16.78
N ALA A 125 13.43 -6.39 15.45
CA ALA A 125 12.93 -5.26 14.67
C ALA A 125 11.48 -4.91 15.01
N ALA A 126 10.70 -5.89 15.46
CA ALA A 126 9.32 -5.70 15.84
C ALA A 126 9.17 -4.62 16.93
N GLY A 127 10.15 -4.39 17.82
CA GLY A 127 10.11 -3.26 18.77
C GLY A 127 8.80 -3.19 19.56
N PRO A 128 7.93 -2.16 19.40
CA PRO A 128 6.61 -2.13 20.04
C PRO A 128 5.69 -3.30 19.62
N TYR A 129 5.97 -3.93 18.49
CA TYR A 129 5.33 -5.15 18.00
C TYR A 129 6.01 -6.44 18.52
N ALA A 130 7.04 -6.37 19.38
CA ALA A 130 7.75 -7.56 19.88
C ALA A 130 6.85 -8.66 20.47
N PRO A 131 5.73 -8.36 21.18
CA PRO A 131 4.80 -9.41 21.62
C PRO A 131 4.23 -10.26 20.47
N ALA A 132 4.23 -9.74 19.23
CA ALA A 132 3.80 -10.43 18.02
C ALA A 132 4.61 -11.69 17.70
N VAL A 133 5.88 -11.69 18.10
CA VAL A 133 6.94 -12.58 17.61
C VAL A 133 7.65 -13.27 18.78
N GLU A 134 6.94 -13.45 19.89
CA GLU A 134 7.47 -13.94 21.17
C GLU A 134 8.07 -15.37 21.12
N GLY A 135 7.88 -16.12 20.02
CA GLY A 135 8.53 -17.42 19.78
C GLY A 135 9.64 -17.41 18.71
N ALA A 136 9.88 -16.28 18.03
CA ALA A 136 10.74 -16.23 16.85
C ALA A 136 12.21 -16.56 17.17
N LYS A 137 12.70 -16.30 18.39
CA LYS A 137 14.05 -16.70 18.81
C LYS A 137 14.22 -18.21 18.87
N ASP A 138 13.23 -18.93 19.41
CA ASP A 138 13.28 -20.40 19.51
C ASP A 138 13.15 -21.04 18.13
N ILE A 139 12.32 -20.45 17.26
CA ILE A 139 12.20 -20.85 15.86
C ILE A 139 13.51 -20.62 15.10
N ALA A 140 14.17 -19.49 15.31
CA ALA A 140 15.46 -19.20 14.69
C ALA A 140 16.51 -20.25 15.07
N LEU A 141 16.57 -20.65 16.35
CA LEU A 141 17.46 -21.71 16.82
C LEU A 141 17.11 -23.06 16.20
N GLU A 142 15.82 -23.40 16.09
CA GLU A 142 15.37 -24.64 15.46
C GLU A 142 15.75 -24.68 13.96
N LEU A 143 15.62 -23.56 13.25
CA LEU A 143 15.99 -23.43 11.84
C LEU A 143 17.50 -23.61 11.62
N ILE A 144 18.32 -23.05 12.52
CA ILE A 144 19.78 -23.20 12.49
C ILE A 144 20.19 -24.66 12.74
N ASP A 145 19.57 -25.36 13.71
CA ASP A 145 19.83 -26.81 13.90
C ASP A 145 19.38 -27.62 12.68
N LEU A 146 18.25 -27.22 12.06
CA LEU A 146 17.72 -27.88 10.87
C LEU A 146 18.69 -27.84 9.69
N ALA A 147 19.42 -26.74 9.53
CA ALA A 147 20.39 -26.52 8.46
C ALA A 147 21.47 -27.62 8.41
N ASN A 148 21.69 -28.34 9.51
CA ASN A 148 22.67 -29.41 9.62
C ASN A 148 22.16 -30.82 9.26
N ARG A 149 20.85 -31.04 9.01
CA ARG A 149 20.29 -32.42 9.13
C ARG A 149 19.73 -33.16 7.89
N VAL A 150 19.26 -32.59 6.77
CA VAL A 150 18.68 -33.40 5.65
C VAL A 150 18.68 -32.65 4.29
N ARG A 151 18.19 -33.26 3.19
CA ARG A 151 17.84 -32.64 1.89
C ARG A 151 16.97 -31.37 2.02
N ALA A 152 17.31 -30.35 1.23
CA ALA A 152 16.73 -29.00 1.21
C ALA A 152 15.19 -28.92 1.21
N VAL A 153 14.49 -29.76 0.44
CA VAL A 153 13.02 -29.74 0.34
C VAL A 153 12.33 -29.99 1.69
N LYS A 154 12.81 -30.99 2.45
CA LYS A 154 12.23 -31.31 3.77
C LYS A 154 12.53 -30.20 4.77
N GLN A 155 13.70 -29.58 4.65
CA GLN A 155 14.09 -28.46 5.49
C GLN A 155 13.23 -27.23 5.20
N LEU A 156 13.02 -26.89 3.93
CA LEU A 156 12.15 -25.80 3.50
C LEU A 156 10.72 -25.99 4.00
N LYS A 157 10.14 -27.18 3.79
CA LYS A 157 8.81 -27.52 4.29
C LYS A 157 8.70 -27.32 5.80
N LYS A 158 9.65 -27.87 6.57
CA LYS A 158 9.63 -27.73 8.03
C LYS A 158 9.85 -26.27 8.46
N ALA A 159 10.78 -25.56 7.82
CA ALA A 159 11.06 -24.17 8.13
C ALA A 159 9.82 -23.27 7.98
N VAL A 160 9.17 -23.34 6.81
CA VAL A 160 7.95 -22.60 6.51
C VAL A 160 6.84 -22.96 7.49
N LEU A 161 6.62 -24.25 7.75
CA LEU A 161 5.61 -24.74 8.70
C LEU A 161 5.84 -24.23 10.12
N THR A 162 7.08 -24.27 10.61
CA THR A 162 7.42 -23.79 11.96
C THR A 162 7.19 -22.28 12.07
N THR A 163 7.49 -21.51 11.02
CA THR A 163 7.35 -20.04 11.03
C THR A 163 5.94 -19.53 10.71
N ASP A 164 5.05 -20.35 10.14
CA ASP A 164 3.80 -19.88 9.52
C ASP A 164 2.94 -19.05 10.48
N LYS A 165 2.69 -19.54 11.70
CA LYS A 165 1.87 -18.84 12.69
C LYS A 165 2.39 -17.42 12.97
N ASP A 166 3.70 -17.25 13.09
CA ASP A 166 4.32 -15.96 13.39
C ASP A 166 4.31 -15.04 12.17
N MET A 167 4.59 -15.57 10.97
CA MET A 167 4.47 -14.81 9.72
C MET A 167 3.02 -14.32 9.51
N GLN A 168 2.02 -15.16 9.76
CA GLN A 168 0.61 -14.75 9.72
C GLN A 168 0.30 -13.64 10.73
N ARG A 169 0.88 -13.71 11.93
CA ARG A 169 0.66 -12.72 12.99
C ARG A 169 1.29 -11.38 12.63
N VAL A 170 2.52 -11.38 12.13
CA VAL A 170 3.22 -10.19 11.64
C VAL A 170 2.44 -9.52 10.51
N ALA A 171 2.03 -10.29 9.50
CA ALA A 171 1.23 -9.79 8.39
C ALA A 171 -0.06 -9.11 8.86
N ARG A 172 -0.75 -9.72 9.83
CA ARG A 172 -2.01 -9.19 10.39
C ARG A 172 -1.80 -7.91 11.19
N ILE A 173 -0.73 -7.82 11.97
CA ILE A 173 -0.40 -6.64 12.76
C ILE A 173 0.00 -5.48 11.85
N LEU A 174 0.86 -5.71 10.87
CA LEU A 174 1.21 -4.68 9.89
C LEU A 174 -0.01 -4.23 9.10
N SER A 175 -0.85 -5.16 8.63
CA SER A 175 -2.09 -4.82 7.92
C SER A 175 -3.01 -3.96 8.79
N ALA A 176 -3.26 -4.35 10.05
CA ALA A 176 -4.08 -3.58 10.98
C ALA A 176 -3.51 -2.19 11.27
N ASP A 177 -2.20 -2.10 11.40
CA ASP A 177 -1.46 -0.87 11.64
C ASP A 177 -1.54 0.10 10.45
N PHE A 178 -1.36 -0.39 9.22
CA PHE A 178 -1.65 0.40 8.01
C PHE A 178 -3.12 0.80 7.90
N GLY A 179 -4.04 -0.05 8.37
CA GLY A 179 -5.46 0.30 8.48
C GLY A 179 -5.75 1.42 9.49
N ILE A 180 -4.97 1.54 10.58
CA ILE A 180 -5.06 2.67 11.52
C ILE A 180 -4.61 3.95 10.82
N MET A 181 -3.43 3.95 10.19
CA MET A 181 -2.89 5.12 9.48
C MET A 181 -3.82 5.57 8.35
N ARG A 182 -4.42 4.62 7.61
CA ARG A 182 -5.44 4.92 6.60
C ARG A 182 -6.63 5.67 7.21
N ARG A 183 -7.16 5.22 8.36
CA ARG A 183 -8.30 5.87 9.02
C ARG A 183 -7.95 7.28 9.49
N GLU A 184 -6.76 7.48 10.04
CA GLU A 184 -6.27 8.82 10.39
C GLU A 184 -6.20 9.76 9.18
N LEU A 185 -5.78 9.25 8.02
CA LEU A 185 -5.79 10.00 6.76
C LEU A 185 -7.20 10.26 6.25
N GLU A 186 -8.14 9.32 6.38
CA GLU A 186 -9.56 9.50 6.02
C GLU A 186 -10.22 10.58 6.91
N ASP A 187 -9.91 10.60 8.21
CA ASP A 187 -10.37 11.63 9.14
C ASP A 187 -9.81 13.02 8.75
N LYS A 188 -8.52 13.10 8.41
CA LYS A 188 -7.89 14.32 7.87
C LYS A 188 -8.51 14.74 6.54
N GLN A 189 -8.77 13.80 5.63
CA GLN A 189 -9.43 14.07 4.34
C GLN A 189 -10.82 14.68 4.53
N SER A 190 -11.60 14.18 5.49
CA SER A 190 -12.93 14.73 5.78
C SER A 190 -12.91 16.14 6.37
N SER A 191 -11.77 16.56 6.95
CA SER A 191 -11.60 17.83 7.65
C SER A 191 -10.71 18.84 6.92
N ILE A 192 -9.97 18.44 5.88
CA ILE A 192 -8.99 19.30 5.20
C ILE A 192 -9.61 20.57 4.64
N ARG A 193 -10.82 20.46 4.06
CA ARG A 193 -11.56 21.61 3.56
C ARG A 193 -11.87 22.59 4.67
N ASN A 194 -12.36 22.11 5.81
CA ASN A 194 -12.67 22.98 6.95
C ASN A 194 -11.40 23.65 7.48
N LEU A 195 -10.29 22.89 7.62
CA LEU A 195 -9.01 23.45 8.04
C LEU A 195 -8.52 24.57 7.11
N MET A 196 -8.72 24.42 5.80
CA MET A 196 -8.32 25.42 4.80
C MET A 196 -9.32 26.58 4.67
N ASP A 197 -10.61 26.33 4.85
CA ASP A 197 -11.68 27.32 4.72
C ASP A 197 -11.84 28.16 6.00
N ASP A 198 -11.55 27.62 7.19
CA ASP A 198 -11.74 28.28 8.48
C ASP A 198 -11.07 29.66 8.57
N PRO A 199 -9.79 29.83 8.17
CA PRO A 199 -9.13 31.15 8.15
C PRO A 199 -9.81 32.16 7.20
N LEU A 200 -10.53 31.68 6.19
CA LEU A 200 -11.23 32.50 5.19
C LEU A 200 -12.74 32.49 5.36
N SER A 201 -13.26 31.94 6.46
CA SER A 201 -14.69 31.69 6.67
C SER A 201 -15.57 32.93 6.45
N GLN A 202 -15.15 34.10 6.96
CA GLN A 202 -15.85 35.36 6.75
C GLN A 202 -15.84 35.81 5.27
N GLN A 203 -14.72 35.68 4.58
CA GLN A 203 -14.58 36.04 3.17
C GLN A 203 -15.41 35.11 2.27
N LEU A 204 -15.38 33.80 2.57
CA LEU A 204 -16.21 32.79 1.91
C LEU A 204 -17.70 33.05 2.16
N GLN A 205 -18.09 33.42 3.37
CA GLN A 205 -19.46 33.81 3.68
C GLN A 205 -19.89 35.06 2.90
N ALA A 206 -19.04 36.10 2.86
CA ALA A 206 -19.31 37.32 2.11
C ALA A 206 -19.50 37.02 0.61
N ARG A 207 -18.61 36.21 0.02
CA ARG A 207 -18.74 35.76 -1.38
C ARG A 207 -20.06 35.02 -1.62
N ARG A 208 -20.43 34.07 -0.75
CA ARG A 208 -21.71 33.34 -0.86
C ARG A 208 -22.92 34.28 -0.83
N GLN A 209 -22.85 35.39 -0.07
CA GLN A 209 -23.93 36.40 -0.08
C GLN A 209 -24.00 37.16 -1.41
N VAL A 210 -22.86 37.49 -2.02
CA VAL A 210 -22.81 38.10 -3.36
C VAL A 210 -23.37 37.15 -4.41
N GLU A 211 -23.02 35.86 -4.37
CA GLU A 211 -23.56 34.82 -5.25
C GLU A 211 -25.08 34.69 -5.09
N LYS A 212 -25.61 34.74 -3.85
CA LYS A 212 -27.06 34.77 -3.60
C LYS A 212 -27.73 36.01 -4.15
N ARG A 213 -27.08 37.18 -4.08
CA ARG A 213 -27.59 38.44 -4.65
C ARG A 213 -27.78 38.32 -6.16
N VAL A 214 -26.90 37.63 -6.89
CA VAL A 214 -27.08 37.36 -8.33
C VAL A 214 -28.40 36.64 -8.60
N GLY A 215 -28.70 35.57 -7.86
CA GLY A 215 -29.97 34.84 -7.98
C GLY A 215 -31.18 35.74 -7.68
N ALA A 216 -31.12 36.52 -6.60
CA ALA A 216 -32.18 37.45 -6.24
C ALA A 216 -32.40 38.56 -7.29
N LEU A 217 -31.33 39.04 -7.94
CA LEU A 217 -31.43 40.02 -9.03
C LEU A 217 -32.11 39.43 -10.27
N ALA A 218 -31.85 38.16 -10.58
CA ALA A 218 -32.52 37.46 -11.68
C ALA A 218 -34.03 37.26 -11.41
N GLU A 219 -34.39 36.93 -10.16
CA GLU A 219 -35.79 36.84 -9.73
C GLU A 219 -36.49 38.21 -9.80
N LYS A 220 -35.85 39.27 -9.26
CA LYS A 220 -36.33 40.65 -9.30
C LYS A 220 -36.53 41.15 -10.73
N LEU A 221 -35.64 40.80 -11.66
CA LEU A 221 -35.82 41.12 -13.08
C LEU A 221 -37.09 40.46 -13.63
N THR A 222 -37.30 39.17 -13.34
CA THR A 222 -38.49 38.42 -13.77
C THR A 222 -39.78 39.04 -13.24
N GLU A 223 -39.78 39.51 -12.00
CA GLU A 223 -40.91 40.22 -11.40
C GLU A 223 -41.14 41.58 -12.05
N ASN A 224 -40.10 42.40 -12.21
CA ASN A 224 -40.21 43.73 -12.81
C ASN A 224 -40.70 43.68 -14.26
N LEU A 225 -40.34 42.66 -15.02
CA LEU A 225 -40.82 42.46 -16.39
C LEU A 225 -42.34 42.28 -16.47
N ARG A 226 -43.03 41.95 -15.37
CA ARG A 226 -44.51 41.84 -15.33
C ARG A 226 -45.22 43.17 -15.13
N GLY A 227 -44.54 44.17 -14.58
CA GLY A 227 -45.17 45.42 -14.11
C GLY A 227 -44.52 46.71 -14.60
N GLN A 228 -43.36 46.64 -15.26
CA GLN A 228 -42.59 47.81 -15.71
C GLN A 228 -42.27 47.75 -17.21
N PRO A 229 -42.07 48.90 -17.88
CA PRO A 229 -41.53 48.94 -19.23
C PRO A 229 -40.18 48.21 -19.29
N LEU A 230 -39.98 47.39 -20.33
CA LEU A 230 -38.80 46.54 -20.53
C LEU A 230 -37.47 47.28 -20.28
N ASN A 231 -37.32 48.48 -20.85
CA ASN A 231 -36.09 49.28 -20.75
C ASN A 231 -35.77 49.67 -19.31
N ASN A 232 -36.76 49.93 -18.46
CA ASN A 232 -36.56 50.31 -17.07
C ASN A 232 -36.16 49.09 -16.23
N ALA A 233 -36.85 47.97 -16.41
CA ALA A 233 -36.54 46.72 -15.71
C ALA A 233 -35.12 46.22 -16.02
N VAL A 234 -34.75 46.22 -17.30
CA VAL A 234 -33.42 45.81 -17.77
C VAL A 234 -32.34 46.82 -17.34
N GLY A 235 -32.62 48.13 -17.42
CA GLY A 235 -31.68 49.17 -17.00
C GLY A 235 -31.29 49.06 -15.53
N GLY A 236 -32.28 48.90 -14.63
CA GLY A 236 -32.04 48.70 -13.20
C GLY A 236 -31.29 47.40 -12.90
N PHE A 237 -31.64 46.31 -13.56
CA PHE A 237 -30.92 45.04 -13.44
C PHE A 237 -29.46 45.16 -13.86
N ASN A 238 -29.17 45.78 -15.02
CA ASN A 238 -27.81 45.95 -15.52
C ASN A 238 -26.95 46.78 -14.56
N GLN A 239 -27.52 47.81 -13.94
CA GLN A 239 -26.84 48.61 -12.93
C GLN A 239 -26.52 47.79 -11.67
N ASP A 240 -27.52 47.12 -11.10
CA ASP A 240 -27.36 46.27 -9.89
C ASP A 240 -26.37 45.11 -10.13
N MET A 241 -26.41 44.54 -11.34
CA MET A 241 -25.49 43.47 -11.76
C MET A 241 -24.08 43.97 -11.99
N SER A 242 -23.88 45.18 -12.53
CA SER A 242 -22.53 45.74 -12.73
C SER A 242 -21.77 45.90 -11.42
N GLU A 243 -22.43 46.36 -10.35
CA GLU A 243 -21.84 46.44 -9.02
C GLU A 243 -21.52 45.05 -8.45
N THR A 244 -22.48 44.13 -8.54
CA THR A 244 -22.33 42.74 -8.06
C THR A 244 -21.19 42.02 -8.78
N GLN A 245 -21.05 42.25 -10.09
CA GLN A 245 -19.99 41.67 -10.93
C GLN A 245 -18.60 42.15 -10.48
N LYS A 246 -18.43 43.43 -10.13
CA LYS A 246 -17.15 43.94 -9.59
C LYS A 246 -16.76 43.23 -8.29
N TYR A 247 -17.71 42.97 -7.40
CA TYR A 247 -17.44 42.20 -6.18
C TYR A 247 -17.04 40.76 -6.47
N LEU A 248 -17.70 40.11 -7.44
CA LEU A 248 -17.34 38.76 -7.86
C LEU A 248 -15.92 38.73 -8.45
N GLU A 249 -15.61 39.63 -9.38
CA GLU A 249 -14.28 39.74 -10.00
C GLU A 249 -13.17 39.98 -8.97
N GLU A 250 -13.40 40.86 -8.00
CA GLU A 250 -12.43 41.08 -6.92
C GLU A 250 -12.29 39.84 -6.03
N SER A 251 -13.40 39.16 -5.73
CA SER A 251 -13.36 37.94 -4.94
C SER A 251 -12.71 36.76 -5.67
N ASP A 252 -12.85 36.69 -6.99
CA ASP A 252 -12.27 35.63 -7.83
C ASP A 252 -10.74 35.61 -7.75
N LYS A 253 -10.10 36.78 -7.58
CA LYS A 253 -8.64 36.90 -7.45
C LYS A 253 -8.06 36.06 -6.32
N TRP A 254 -8.78 35.90 -5.20
CA TRP A 254 -8.33 35.07 -4.07
C TRP A 254 -9.09 33.74 -4.00
N TYR A 255 -10.36 33.70 -4.37
CA TYR A 255 -11.22 32.53 -4.23
C TYR A 255 -10.83 31.42 -5.21
N LEU A 256 -10.58 31.74 -6.48
CA LEU A 256 -10.26 30.71 -7.47
C LEU A 256 -8.93 29.99 -7.14
N PRO A 257 -7.83 30.70 -6.80
CA PRO A 257 -6.61 30.04 -6.32
C PRO A 257 -6.85 29.23 -5.04
N HIS A 258 -7.61 29.77 -4.08
CA HIS A 258 -7.93 29.05 -2.84
C HIS A 258 -8.67 27.73 -3.11
N LYS A 259 -9.75 27.79 -3.89
CA LYS A 259 -10.54 26.64 -4.30
C LYS A 259 -9.68 25.59 -5.01
N ALA A 260 -8.81 26.01 -5.93
CA ALA A 260 -7.90 25.11 -6.62
C ALA A 260 -6.92 24.41 -5.66
N ARG A 261 -6.41 25.11 -4.64
CA ARG A 261 -5.56 24.51 -3.59
C ARG A 261 -6.32 23.50 -2.73
N VAL A 262 -7.55 23.81 -2.34
CA VAL A 262 -8.41 22.87 -1.58
C VAL A 262 -8.68 21.61 -2.40
N GLU A 263 -9.08 21.75 -3.65
CA GLU A 263 -9.35 20.62 -4.55
C GLU A 263 -8.09 19.80 -4.87
N LEU A 264 -6.92 20.44 -4.94
CA LEU A 264 -5.64 19.74 -5.05
C LEU A 264 -5.34 18.94 -3.77
N ALA A 265 -5.49 19.56 -2.60
CA ALA A 265 -5.25 18.89 -1.31
C ALA A 265 -6.19 17.70 -1.09
N GLU A 266 -7.48 17.85 -1.37
CA GLU A 266 -8.46 16.75 -1.30
C GLU A 266 -8.09 15.60 -2.24
N ARG A 267 -7.65 15.89 -3.47
CA ARG A 267 -7.21 14.88 -4.44
C ARG A 267 -5.95 14.16 -3.97
N GLN A 268 -4.93 14.88 -3.52
CA GLN A 268 -3.70 14.30 -3.01
C GLN A 268 -3.98 13.39 -1.80
N LEU A 269 -4.74 13.86 -0.81
CA LEU A 269 -5.11 13.02 0.34
C LEU A 269 -5.90 11.77 -0.08
N THR A 270 -6.78 11.87 -1.07
CA THR A 270 -7.50 10.71 -1.63
C THR A 270 -6.52 9.65 -2.16
N GLU A 271 -5.48 10.05 -2.88
CA GLU A 271 -4.48 9.12 -3.40
C GLU A 271 -3.61 8.53 -2.28
N HIS A 272 -3.26 9.31 -1.26
CA HIS A 272 -2.55 8.80 -0.08
C HIS A 272 -3.39 7.78 0.69
N VAL A 273 -4.67 8.06 0.96
CA VAL A 273 -5.60 7.10 1.56
C VAL A 273 -5.64 5.80 0.74
N LYS A 274 -5.68 5.92 -0.59
CA LYS A 274 -5.66 4.76 -1.48
C LYS A 274 -4.34 3.99 -1.38
N LEU A 275 -3.18 4.66 -1.32
CA LEU A 275 -1.87 4.03 -1.14
C LEU A 275 -1.84 3.19 0.15
N PHE A 276 -2.26 3.77 1.28
CA PHE A 276 -2.30 3.03 2.55
C PHE A 276 -3.29 1.86 2.53
N ARG A 277 -4.43 2.01 1.85
CA ARG A 277 -5.40 0.91 1.64
C ARG A 277 -4.81 -0.21 0.80
N ASP A 278 -4.11 0.11 -0.28
CA ASP A 278 -3.47 -0.87 -1.14
C ASP A 278 -2.34 -1.61 -0.39
N THR A 279 -1.59 -0.90 0.47
CA THR A 279 -0.54 -1.50 1.33
C THR A 279 -1.14 -2.40 2.41
N GLU A 280 -2.20 -1.96 3.10
CA GLU A 280 -2.98 -2.77 4.05
C GLU A 280 -3.41 -4.10 3.41
N ALA A 281 -3.97 -4.03 2.20
CA ALA A 281 -4.43 -5.19 1.45
C ALA A 281 -3.27 -6.09 0.98
N ALA A 282 -2.16 -5.50 0.53
CA ALA A 282 -0.97 -6.26 0.10
C ALA A 282 -0.34 -7.05 1.25
N LEU A 283 -0.27 -6.46 2.45
CA LEU A 283 0.23 -7.14 3.66
C LEU A 283 -0.68 -8.29 4.06
N ALA A 284 -2.00 -8.11 3.99
CA ALA A 284 -2.94 -9.20 4.21
C ALA A 284 -2.80 -10.33 3.17
N GLN A 285 -2.55 -9.98 1.89
CA GLN A 285 -2.29 -10.95 0.84
C GLN A 285 -0.94 -11.63 0.97
N TRP A 286 0.07 -10.95 1.51
CA TRP A 286 1.36 -11.56 1.83
C TRP A 286 1.20 -12.67 2.86
N GLY A 287 0.42 -12.44 3.92
CA GLY A 287 0.08 -13.48 4.89
C GLY A 287 -0.62 -14.67 4.23
N LYS A 288 -1.64 -14.43 3.40
CA LYS A 288 -2.33 -15.50 2.66
C LYS A 288 -1.38 -16.29 1.75
N ALA A 289 -0.53 -15.61 1.00
CA ALA A 289 0.47 -16.24 0.12
C ALA A 289 1.46 -17.11 0.91
N HIS A 290 1.86 -16.68 2.11
CA HIS A 290 2.67 -17.51 3.01
C HIS A 290 1.91 -18.78 3.45
N GLY A 291 0.64 -18.67 3.79
CA GLY A 291 -0.20 -19.82 4.15
C GLY A 291 -0.40 -20.79 2.97
N GLU A 292 -0.54 -20.25 1.76
CA GLU A 292 -0.61 -21.04 0.53
C GLU A 292 0.71 -21.75 0.22
N LEU A 293 1.86 -21.12 0.47
CA LEU A 293 3.17 -21.76 0.39
C LEU A 293 3.25 -22.95 1.35
N THR A 294 2.82 -22.77 2.59
CA THR A 294 2.77 -23.83 3.60
C THR A 294 1.98 -25.03 3.10
N ARG A 295 0.77 -24.79 2.59
CA ARG A 295 -0.11 -25.84 2.02
C ARG A 295 0.51 -26.50 0.79
N ALA A 296 1.04 -25.72 -0.14
CA ALA A 296 1.65 -26.22 -1.37
C ALA A 296 2.87 -27.12 -1.08
N LEU A 297 3.71 -26.75 -0.10
CA LEU A 297 4.81 -27.60 0.38
C LEU A 297 4.33 -28.87 1.08
N GLN A 298 3.17 -28.84 1.73
CA GLN A 298 2.56 -30.02 2.33
C GLN A 298 2.04 -31.01 1.29
N GLU A 299 1.36 -30.49 0.27
CA GLU A 299 0.66 -31.24 -0.78
C GLU A 299 1.55 -31.58 -1.99
N GLY A 300 2.75 -30.98 -2.08
CA GLY A 300 3.63 -31.15 -3.24
C GLY A 300 3.15 -30.41 -4.49
N LEU A 301 2.45 -29.29 -4.30
CA LEU A 301 1.89 -28.45 -5.36
C LEU A 301 2.70 -27.16 -5.55
N ALA A 302 2.43 -26.45 -6.64
CA ALA A 302 2.93 -25.10 -6.86
C ALA A 302 2.02 -24.08 -6.14
N PRO A 303 2.56 -23.11 -5.37
CA PRO A 303 1.78 -22.02 -4.80
C PRO A 303 1.26 -21.06 -5.88
N ASP A 304 0.13 -20.40 -5.63
CA ASP A 304 -0.39 -19.34 -6.51
C ASP A 304 0.04 -17.96 -6.00
N TRP A 305 0.89 -17.28 -6.78
CA TRP A 305 1.42 -15.97 -6.42
C TRP A 305 0.63 -14.79 -7.02
N THR A 306 -0.43 -15.07 -7.75
CA THR A 306 -1.14 -14.08 -8.59
C THR A 306 -1.64 -12.89 -7.78
N LEU A 307 -2.31 -13.14 -6.65
CA LEU A 307 -2.90 -12.08 -5.84
C LEU A 307 -1.84 -11.23 -5.13
N LEU A 308 -0.73 -11.84 -4.69
CA LEU A 308 0.36 -11.12 -4.06
C LEU A 308 1.02 -10.16 -5.07
N ARG A 309 1.36 -10.66 -6.26
CA ARG A 309 1.96 -9.85 -7.34
C ARG A 309 1.03 -8.72 -7.76
N GLN A 310 -0.26 -9.00 -7.99
CA GLN A 310 -1.24 -7.97 -8.31
C GLN A 310 -1.35 -6.89 -7.22
N SER A 311 -1.17 -7.27 -5.94
CA SER A 311 -1.20 -6.31 -4.85
C SER A 311 0.04 -5.43 -4.83
N ALA A 312 1.24 -6.01 -5.02
CA ALA A 312 2.48 -5.26 -5.16
C ALA A 312 2.42 -4.26 -6.33
N ASP A 313 1.93 -4.70 -7.50
CA ASP A 313 1.73 -3.85 -8.68
C ASP A 313 0.72 -2.72 -8.44
N ARG A 314 -0.31 -2.94 -7.62
CA ARG A 314 -1.28 -1.89 -7.27
C ARG A 314 -0.64 -0.79 -6.42
N ILE A 315 0.19 -1.15 -5.46
CA ILE A 315 0.88 -0.17 -4.61
C ILE A 315 1.84 0.68 -5.46
N GLU A 316 2.65 0.04 -6.31
CA GLU A 316 3.56 0.76 -7.20
C GLU A 316 2.82 1.72 -8.14
N LYS A 317 1.67 1.30 -8.69
CA LYS A 317 0.81 2.17 -9.49
C LYS A 317 0.29 3.37 -8.70
N SER A 318 -0.07 3.18 -7.44
CA SER A 318 -0.52 4.26 -6.55
C SER A 318 0.62 5.25 -6.30
N ILE A 319 1.84 4.78 -6.01
CA ILE A 319 3.00 5.66 -5.81
C ILE A 319 3.32 6.45 -7.08
N ARG A 320 3.46 5.77 -8.22
CA ARG A 320 3.72 6.44 -9.52
C ARG A 320 2.66 7.48 -9.86
N LYS A 321 1.40 7.27 -9.43
CA LYS A 321 0.32 8.23 -9.65
C LYS A 321 0.47 9.47 -8.77
N ILE A 322 0.83 9.30 -7.50
CA ILE A 322 1.09 10.39 -6.55
C ILE A 322 2.28 11.23 -7.03
N THR A 323 3.43 10.59 -7.30
CA THR A 323 4.64 11.30 -7.77
C THR A 323 4.37 12.14 -9.03
N LYS A 324 3.62 11.60 -10.00
CA LYS A 324 3.24 12.33 -11.23
C LYS A 324 2.28 13.50 -11.01
N GLN A 325 1.55 13.51 -9.90
CA GLN A 325 0.68 14.64 -9.54
C GLN A 325 1.49 15.76 -8.92
N ASP A 326 2.52 15.44 -8.15
CA ASP A 326 3.39 16.42 -7.48
C ASP A 326 4.35 17.12 -8.47
N ASP A 327 4.68 16.47 -9.59
CA ASP A 327 5.48 17.06 -10.69
C ASP A 327 4.72 18.13 -11.52
N LYS A 328 3.41 18.34 -11.28
CA LYS A 328 2.62 19.29 -12.06
C LYS A 328 2.56 20.66 -11.35
N PRO A 329 3.07 21.73 -11.97
CA PRO A 329 3.09 23.07 -11.38
C PRO A 329 1.71 23.70 -11.23
#